data_AF-A0A661SYW8-F1
#
_entry.id   AF-A0A661SYW8-F1
#
_cell.length_a   1.000
_cell.length_b   1.000
_cell.length_c   1.000
_cell.angle_alpha   90.00
_cell.angle_beta   90.00
_cell.angle_gamma   90.00
#
_symmetry.space_group_name_H-M   'P 1'
#
loop_
_entity.id
_entity.type
_entity.pdbx_description
1 polymer ?
#
loop_
_entity_poly.entity_id
_entity_poly.type
_entity_poly.pdbx_seq_one_letter_code
_entity_poly.pdbx_strand_id
1 'polypeptide(L)' 'MKLGLIADTHDNVPAVAKAVDVFNREAVDRVLHAGDYVSPFSLKPFTSLKCNFSGVWGNNDGDRLAVQNMAGGKISGSPS' A
#
# COMPACT_ATOMS: atom_id res chain seq x y z
N MET A 1 8.36 -18.10 5.81
CA MET A 1 8.31 -16.63 5.67
C MET A 1 7.67 -16.31 4.33
N LYS A 2 6.56 -15.56 4.32
CA LYS A 2 5.82 -15.14 3.11
C LYS A 2 5.77 -13.62 3.03
N LEU A 3 6.13 -13.09 1.87
CA LEU A 3 6.11 -11.65 1.59
C LEU A 3 5.07 -11.36 0.52
N GLY A 4 4.18 -10.41 0.78
CA GLY A 4 3.27 -9.86 -0.24
C GLY A 4 3.92 -8.69 -0.97
N LEU A 5 3.79 -8.64 -2.29
CA LEU A 5 4.24 -7.53 -3.12
C LEU A 5 3.05 -6.98 -3.90
N ILE A 6 2.96 -5.65 -3.99
CA ILE A 6 1.96 -4.93 -4.78
C ILE A 6 2.57 -3.61 -5.28
N ALA A 7 2.06 -3.08 -6.38
CA ALA A 7 2.51 -1.83 -6.99
C ALA A 7 1.36 -1.24 -7.83
N ASP A 8 1.49 0.01 -8.26
CA ASP A 8 0.65 0.62 -9.30
C ASP A 8 -0.85 0.47 -9.01
N THR A 9 -1.25 0.69 -7.75
CA THR A 9 -2.64 0.45 -7.34
C THR A 9 -3.59 1.51 -7.86
N HIS A 10 -3.09 2.71 -8.20
CA HIS A 10 -3.77 3.72 -9.03
C HIS A 10 -5.26 3.89 -8.69
N ASP A 11 -5.57 4.27 -7.44
CA ASP A 11 -6.95 4.49 -6.98
C ASP A 11 -7.91 3.29 -7.09
N ASN A 12 -7.42 2.10 -7.45
CA ASN A 12 -8.24 0.91 -7.67
C ASN A 12 -8.59 0.21 -6.34
N VAL A 13 -9.39 0.88 -5.52
CA VAL A 13 -9.84 0.42 -4.19
C VAL A 13 -10.38 -1.02 -4.22
N PRO A 14 -11.22 -1.45 -5.20
CA PRO A 14 -11.69 -2.83 -5.26
C PRO A 14 -10.56 -3.85 -5.46
N ALA A 15 -9.55 -3.53 -6.27
CA ALA A 15 -8.40 -4.41 -6.46
C ALA A 15 -7.51 -4.46 -5.21
N VAL A 16 -7.28 -3.31 -4.57
CA VAL A 16 -6.52 -3.24 -3.31
C VAL A 16 -7.20 -4.07 -2.21
N ALA A 17 -8.52 -3.96 -2.08
CA ALA A 17 -9.28 -4.76 -1.11
C ALA A 17 -9.12 -6.26 -1.35
N LYS A 18 -9.24 -6.71 -2.61
CA LYS A 18 -8.99 -8.11 -2.98
C LYS A 18 -7.56 -8.55 -2.68
N ALA A 19 -6.57 -7.70 -2.92
CA ALA A 19 -5.18 -8.01 -2.60
C ALA A 19 -4.96 -8.16 -1.08
N VAL A 20 -5.54 -7.27 -0.27
CA VAL A 20 -5.53 -7.38 1.20
C VAL A 20 -6.17 -8.69 1.67
N ASP A 21 -7.30 -9.09 1.10
CA ASP A 21 -7.94 -10.37 1.43
C ASP A 21 -7.05 -11.56 1.10
N VAL A 22 -6.38 -11.53 -0.05
CA VAL A 22 -5.40 -12.56 -0.43
C VAL A 22 -4.25 -12.58 0.58
N PHE A 23 -3.62 -11.45 0.88
CA PHE A 23 -2.52 -11.36 1.84
C PHE A 23 -2.90 -11.89 3.23
N ASN A 24 -4.09 -11.55 3.71
CA ASN A 24 -4.63 -12.03 4.97
C ASN A 24 -4.89 -13.54 4.96
N ARG A 25 -5.51 -14.08 3.89
CA ARG A 25 -5.79 -15.51 3.74
C ARG A 25 -4.52 -16.33 3.64
N GLU A 26 -3.55 -15.83 2.89
CA GLU A 26 -2.24 -16.45 2.74
C GLU A 26 -1.35 -16.26 3.97
N ALA A 27 -1.80 -15.57 5.02
CA ALA A 27 -1.02 -15.31 6.23
C ALA A 27 0.41 -14.82 5.91
N VAL A 28 0.50 -13.78 5.07
CA VAL A 28 1.80 -13.16 4.77
C VAL A 28 2.35 -12.45 6.01
N ASP A 29 3.67 -12.49 6.19
CA ASP A 29 4.33 -11.91 7.35
C ASP A 29 4.49 -10.39 7.21
N ARG A 30 4.61 -9.90 5.97
CA ARG A 30 4.74 -8.47 5.62
C ARG A 30 4.29 -8.22 4.18
N VAL A 31 3.85 -6.99 3.90
CA VAL A 31 3.56 -6.50 2.53
C VAL A 31 4.48 -5.35 2.15
N LEU A 32 4.97 -5.33 0.92
CA LEU A 32 5.68 -4.19 0.33
C LEU A 32 4.88 -3.59 -0.83
N HIS A 33 4.75 -2.26 -0.85
CA HIS A 33 4.13 -1.52 -1.96
C HIS A 33 5.19 -0.71 -2.72
N ALA A 34 5.32 -0.93 -4.03
CA ALA A 34 6.36 -0.31 -4.85
C ALA A 34 6.02 1.11 -5.35
N GLY A 35 5.10 1.83 -4.68
CA GLY A 35 4.63 3.15 -5.10
C GLY A 35 3.45 3.14 -6.07
N ASP A 36 3.07 4.33 -6.51
CA ASP A 36 1.90 4.61 -7.37
C ASP A 36 0.59 4.13 -6.73
N TYR A 37 0.36 4.61 -5.50
CA TYR A 37 -0.91 4.42 -4.79
C TYR A 37 -2.00 5.27 -5.45
N VAL A 38 -1.65 6.55 -5.61
CA VAL A 38 -2.47 7.72 -6.01
C VAL A 38 -3.73 7.88 -5.14
N SER A 39 -4.02 9.12 -4.76
CA SER A 39 -4.98 9.61 -3.76
C SER A 39 -4.97 8.94 -2.37
N PRO A 40 -5.14 9.69 -1.26
CA PRO A 40 -5.13 9.12 0.09
C PRO A 40 -6.16 8.02 0.33
N PHE A 41 -7.33 8.10 -0.31
CA PHE A 41 -8.42 7.13 -0.07
C PHE A 41 -8.08 5.71 -0.56
N SER A 42 -7.16 5.56 -1.52
CA SER A 42 -6.76 4.26 -2.07
C SER A 42 -6.12 3.35 -1.02
N LEU A 43 -5.55 3.95 0.03
CA LEU A 43 -4.96 3.24 1.16
C LEU A 43 -5.99 2.71 2.17
N LYS A 44 -7.27 3.08 2.06
CA LYS A 44 -8.31 2.66 3.01
C LYS A 44 -8.39 1.14 3.23
N PRO A 45 -8.32 0.27 2.21
CA PRO A 45 -8.38 -1.18 2.45
C PRO A 45 -7.19 -1.72 3.25
N PHE A 46 -6.03 -1.03 3.27
CA PHE A 46 -4.89 -1.45 4.07
C PHE A 46 -5.15 -1.38 5.58
N THR A 47 -6.22 -0.70 6.03
CA THR A 47 -6.63 -0.75 7.45
C THR A 47 -7.09 -2.14 7.89
N SER A 48 -7.49 -2.99 6.94
CA SER A 48 -7.91 -4.38 7.18
C SER A 48 -6.77 -5.38 7.02
N LEU A 49 -5.56 -4.94 6.65
CA LEU A 49 -4.40 -5.81 6.54
C LEU A 49 -3.91 -6.22 7.94
N LYS A 50 -3.79 -7.53 8.18
CA LYS A 50 -3.43 -8.09 9.49
C LYS A 50 -1.93 -8.02 9.79
N CYS A 51 -1.09 -7.96 8.75
CA CYS A 51 0.35 -7.83 8.88
C CYS A 51 0.80 -6.37 8.68
N ASN A 52 2.05 -6.08 9.00
CA ASN A 52 2.64 -4.78 8.66
C ASN A 52 2.82 -4.63 7.15
N PHE A 53 2.71 -3.39 6.66
CA PHE A 53 3.14 -3.03 5.32
C PHE A 53 4.19 -1.92 5.35
N SER A 54 4.98 -1.81 4.29
CA SER A 54 5.86 -0.68 4.04
C SER A 54 5.89 -0.38 2.56
N GLY A 55 6.22 0.84 2.17
CA GLY A 55 6.31 1.14 0.76
C GLY A 55 7.18 2.33 0.43
N VAL A 56 7.32 2.56 -0.86
CA VAL A 56 8.08 3.68 -1.43
C VAL A 56 7.14 4.61 -2.18
N TRP A 57 7.60 5.84 -2.45
CA TRP A 57 6.86 6.76 -3.33
C TRP A 57 7.02 6.34 -4.78
N GLY A 58 5.93 6.39 -5.54
CA GLY A 58 5.95 6.37 -7.00
C GLY A 58 5.99 7.78 -7.57
N ASN A 59 6.16 7.89 -8.88
CA ASN A 59 6.20 9.18 -9.57
C ASN A 59 4.82 9.83 -9.70
N ASN A 60 3.73 9.06 -9.56
CA ASN A 60 2.35 9.57 -9.63
C ASN A 60 1.77 9.96 -8.26
N ASP A 61 2.49 9.73 -7.16
CA ASP A 61 2.04 10.07 -5.81
C ASP A 61 2.21 11.58 -5.51
N GLY A 62 1.15 12.34 -5.83
CA GLY A 62 1.11 13.80 -5.72
C GLY A 62 0.90 14.34 -4.29
N ASP A 63 -0.23 14.01 -3.65
CA ASP A 63 -0.54 14.47 -2.29
C ASP A 63 0.19 13.61 -1.23
N ARG A 64 1.52 13.74 -1.20
CA ARG A 64 2.38 12.94 -0.34
C ARG A 64 2.06 13.11 1.14
N LEU A 65 1.63 14.30 1.58
CA LEU A 65 1.31 14.53 2.99
C LEU A 65 0.05 13.75 3.38
N ALA A 66 -1.04 13.87 2.61
CA ALA A 66 -2.28 13.16 2.95
C ALA A 66 -2.14 11.65 2.76
N VAL A 67 -1.42 11.19 1.73
CA VAL A 67 -1.10 9.77 1.51
C VAL A 67 -0.26 9.23 2.68
N GLN A 68 0.74 9.97 3.15
CA GLN A 68 1.58 9.56 4.28
C GLN A 68 0.81 9.48 5.59
N ASN A 69 -0.10 10.44 5.83
CA ASN A 69 -0.99 10.42 6.98
C ASN A 69 -1.89 9.19 6.95
N MET A 70 -2.46 8.84 5.80
CA MET A 70 -3.29 7.64 5.66
C MET A 70 -2.47 6.34 5.82
N ALA A 71 -1.22 6.32 5.36
CA ALA A 71 -0.32 5.18 5.55
C ALA A 71 0.14 5.01 7.01
N GLY A 72 -0.02 6.04 7.84
CA GLY A 72 0.52 6.09 9.21
C GLY A 72 2.05 6.12 9.22
N GLY A 73 2.65 6.89 8.30
CA GLY A 73 4.10 7.06 8.24
C GLY A 73 4.89 5.87 7.66
N LYS A 74 4.21 4.95 6.95
CA LYS A 74 4.81 3.70 6.45
C LYS A 74 5.41 3.78 5.04
N ILE A 75 5.37 4.95 4.41
CA ILE A 75 5.94 5.19 3.07
C ILE A 75 7.23 6.00 3.22
N SER A 76 8.31 5.56 2.57
CA SER A 76 9.62 6.18 2.66
C SER A 76 10.43 5.96 1.38
N GLY A 77 11.33 6.89 1.06
CA GLY A 77 12.17 6.82 -0.14
C GLY A 77 11.45 7.32 -1.39
N SER A 78 12.19 7.99 -2.29
CA SER A 78 11.67 8.54 -3.55
C SER A 78 12.14 7.70 -4.73
N PRO A 79 11.43 7.73 -5.88
CA PRO A 79 12.04 7.33 -7.14
C PRO A 79 13.26 8.24 -7.37
N SER A 80 14.41 7.62 -7.62
CA SER A 80 15.62 8.29 -8.09
C SER A 80 15.41 8.92 -9.46
#